data_AF-A0AAJ3HNP1-F1
#
_entry.id   AF-A0AAJ3HNP1-F1
#
_cell.length_a   1.000
_cell.length_b   1.000
_cell.length_c   1.000
_cell.angle_alpha   90.00
_cell.angle_beta   90.00
_cell.angle_gamma   90.00
#
_symmetry.space_group_name_H-M   'P 1'
#
loop_
_entity.id
_entity.type
_entity.pdbx_description
1 polymer ?
#
loop_
_entity_poly.entity_id
_entity_poly.type
_entity_poly.pdbx_seq_one_letter_code
_entity_poly.pdbx_strand_id
1 'polypeptide(L)'
;MWEIAAGTVGFLVTFLFLPELFPTEPGSPAAVVVALVPLVPVVWIAIALIRHVRRVDELQRGVIVLSLAIGFGAAMLISLAVVFLSTAGVVVPQPEWWVFIGGMAVWGVSIGVVSFRATR
;
A
#
# COMPACT_ATOMS: atom_id res chain seq x y z
N MET A 1 -3.56 16.36 0.12
CA MET A 1 -2.69 15.63 1.08
C MET A 1 -3.46 15.17 2.31
N TRP A 2 -4.27 16.01 2.97
CA TRP A 2 -5.07 15.58 4.14
C TRP A 2 -5.99 14.38 3.85
N GLU A 3 -6.52 14.24 2.62
CA GLU A 3 -7.34 13.09 2.21
C GLU A 3 -6.59 11.75 2.31
N ILE A 4 -5.28 11.75 1.99
CA ILE A 4 -4.45 10.54 2.12
C ILE A 4 -4.27 10.23 3.61
N ALA A 5 -3.95 11.23 4.43
CA ALA A 5 -3.79 11.05 5.87
C ALA A 5 -5.11 10.56 6.53
N ALA A 6 -6.24 11.16 6.18
CA ALA A 6 -7.56 10.75 6.67
C ALA A 6 -7.91 9.33 6.20
N GLY A 7 -7.61 8.99 4.95
CA GLY A 7 -7.78 7.63 4.44
C GLY A 7 -6.88 6.62 5.15
N THR A 8 -5.62 6.96 5.45
CA THR A 8 -4.71 6.10 6.23
C THR A 8 -5.23 5.89 7.64
N VAL A 9 -5.69 6.94 8.32
CA VAL A 9 -6.33 6.81 9.64
C VAL A 9 -7.58 5.96 9.55
N GLY A 10 -8.43 6.16 8.54
CA GLY A 10 -9.62 5.34 8.31
C GLY A 10 -9.30 3.87 8.07
N PHE A 11 -8.25 3.58 7.29
CA PHE A 11 -7.75 2.21 7.08
C PHE A 11 -7.30 1.60 8.42
N LEU A 12 -6.47 2.30 9.19
CA LEU A 12 -5.98 1.78 10.47
C LEU A 12 -7.13 1.55 11.46
N VAL A 13 -8.07 2.49 11.55
CA VAL A 13 -9.22 2.36 12.45
C VAL A 13 -10.10 1.18 12.07
N THR A 14 -10.44 1.06 10.79
CA THR A 14 -11.28 -0.06 10.33
C THR A 14 -10.57 -1.40 10.40
N PHE A 15 -9.29 -1.46 10.03
CA PHE A 15 -8.50 -2.69 10.08
C PHE A 15 -8.31 -3.21 11.50
N LEU A 16 -8.03 -2.33 12.47
CA LEU A 16 -7.73 -2.74 13.85
C LEU A 16 -8.98 -2.96 14.69
N PHE A 17 -9.99 -2.08 14.60
CA PHE A 17 -11.11 -2.09 15.55
C PHE A 17 -12.37 -2.74 15.01
N LEU A 18 -12.58 -2.76 13.69
CA LEU A 18 -13.83 -3.31 13.13
C LEU A 18 -14.06 -4.79 13.47
N PRO A 19 -13.05 -5.69 13.42
CA PRO A 19 -13.24 -7.08 13.80
C PRO A 19 -13.56 -7.27 15.29
N GLU A 20 -13.08 -6.37 16.16
CA GLU A 20 -13.38 -6.40 17.60
C GLU A 20 -14.79 -5.90 17.90
N LEU A 21 -15.26 -4.89 17.16
CA LEU A 21 -16.59 -4.29 17.32
C LEU A 21 -17.70 -5.15 16.70
N PHE A 22 -17.38 -5.91 15.65
CA PHE A 22 -18.32 -6.80 14.96
C PHE A 22 -17.74 -8.23 14.89
N PRO A 23 -17.80 -8.99 15.99
CA PRO A 23 -17.42 -10.40 15.98
C PRO A 23 -18.35 -11.18 15.04
N THR A 24 -17.76 -11.85 14.07
CA THR A 24 -18.48 -12.65 13.07
C THR A 24 -18.02 -14.09 13.09
N GLU A 25 -18.93 -15.03 12.85
CA GLU A 25 -18.56 -16.44 12.69
C GLU A 25 -17.61 -16.63 11.50
N PRO A 26 -16.50 -17.38 11.66
CA PRO A 26 -15.57 -17.66 10.58
C PRO A 26 -16.27 -18.29 9.36
N GLY A 27 -16.00 -17.76 8.16
CA GLY A 27 -16.59 -18.25 6.92
C GLY A 27 -18.02 -17.77 6.64
N SER A 28 -18.65 -17.03 7.55
CA SER A 28 -19.95 -16.42 7.30
C SER A 28 -19.85 -15.30 6.25
N PRO A 29 -20.93 -15.02 5.48
CA PRO A 29 -20.96 -13.87 4.58
C PRO A 29 -20.67 -12.54 5.29
N ALA A 30 -21.11 -12.41 6.54
CA ALA A 30 -20.84 -11.24 7.37
C ALA A 30 -19.34 -11.07 7.64
N ALA A 31 -18.61 -12.16 7.94
CA ALA A 31 -17.16 -12.11 8.15
C ALA A 31 -16.41 -11.64 6.90
N VAL A 32 -16.84 -12.07 5.70
CA VAL A 32 -16.27 -11.62 4.43
C VAL A 32 -16.50 -10.11 4.26
N VAL A 33 -17.71 -9.63 4.51
CA VAL A 33 -18.02 -8.20 4.42
C VAL A 33 -17.15 -7.39 5.37
N VAL A 34 -17.10 -7.77 6.66
CA VAL A 34 -16.28 -7.09 7.68
C VAL A 34 -14.80 -7.08 7.29
N ALA A 35 -14.27 -8.19 6.80
CA ALA A 35 -12.86 -8.30 6.37
C ALA A 35 -12.51 -7.38 5.19
N LEU A 36 -13.47 -7.05 4.32
CA LEU A 36 -13.24 -6.20 3.15
C LEU A 36 -13.46 -4.71 3.40
N VAL A 37 -14.16 -4.32 4.47
CA VAL A 37 -14.42 -2.90 4.80
C VAL A 37 -13.15 -2.04 4.85
N PRO A 38 -12.00 -2.49 5.39
CA PRO A 38 -10.78 -1.70 5.37
C PRO A 38 -10.27 -1.31 3.97
N LEU A 39 -10.73 -1.99 2.92
CA LEU A 39 -10.41 -1.61 1.53
C LEU A 39 -11.11 -0.32 1.10
N VAL A 40 -12.23 0.07 1.71
CA VAL A 40 -12.96 1.29 1.35
C VAL A 40 -12.10 2.54 1.56
N PRO A 41 -11.47 2.76 2.74
CA PRO A 41 -10.46 3.82 2.90
C PRO A 41 -9.29 3.71 1.91
N VAL A 42 -8.82 2.51 1.59
CA VAL A 42 -7.70 2.30 0.65
C VAL A 42 -8.07 2.74 -0.77
N VAL A 43 -9.26 2.40 -1.24
CA VAL A 43 -9.79 2.88 -2.54
C VAL A 43 -9.89 4.40 -2.54
N TRP A 44 -10.35 5.00 -1.43
CA TRP A 44 -10.40 6.45 -1.33
C TRP A 44 -9.02 7.11 -1.41
N ILE A 45 -7.99 6.53 -0.76
CA ILE A 45 -6.58 6.96 -0.90
C ILE A 45 -6.15 6.90 -2.37
N ALA A 46 -6.44 5.79 -3.06
CA ALA A 46 -6.08 5.64 -4.48
C ALA A 46 -6.74 6.72 -5.35
N ILE A 47 -8.03 7.00 -5.15
CA ILE A 47 -8.75 8.07 -5.84
C ILE A 47 -8.12 9.43 -5.52
N ALA A 48 -7.77 9.70 -4.26
CA ALA A 48 -7.11 10.93 -3.84
C ALA A 48 -5.73 11.09 -4.49
N LEU A 49 -4.96 10.01 -4.58
CA LEU A 49 -3.66 9.98 -5.24
C LEU A 49 -3.80 10.28 -6.74
N ILE A 50 -4.74 9.63 -7.45
CA ILE A 50 -5.00 9.91 -8.86
C ILE A 50 -5.35 11.38 -9.07
N ARG A 51 -6.23 11.93 -8.23
CA ARG A 51 -6.59 13.35 -8.27
C ARG A 51 -5.40 14.26 -8.00
N HIS A 52 -4.49 13.88 -7.09
CA HIS A 52 -3.28 14.63 -6.82
C HIS A 52 -2.33 14.61 -8.03
N VAL A 53 -2.06 13.45 -8.60
CA VAL A 53 -1.20 13.28 -9.79
C VAL A 53 -1.71 14.07 -11.00
N ARG A 54 -3.02 14.24 -11.15
CA ARG A 54 -3.62 15.05 -12.23
C ARG A 54 -3.50 16.57 -12.02
N ARG A 55 -3.18 17.04 -10.81
CA ARG A 55 -3.12 18.47 -10.47
C ARG A 55 -1.70 19.00 -10.29
N VAL A 56 -0.72 18.13 -10.11
CA VAL A 56 0.69 18.53 -10.03
C VAL A 56 1.23 18.88 -11.41
N ASP A 57 2.31 19.65 -11.46
CA ASP A 57 3.03 19.96 -12.69
C ASP A 57 3.68 18.71 -13.33
N GLU A 58 4.20 18.87 -14.55
CA GLU A 58 4.78 17.77 -15.31
C GLU A 58 6.02 17.16 -14.65
N LEU A 59 6.85 17.98 -14.00
CA LEU A 59 8.06 17.54 -13.32
C LEU A 59 7.71 16.66 -12.12
N GLN A 60 6.84 17.14 -11.25
CA GLN A 60 6.39 16.43 -10.07
C GLN A 60 5.56 15.20 -10.42
N ARG A 61 4.76 15.26 -11.49
CA ARG A 61 4.09 14.07 -12.05
C ARG A 61 5.12 13.02 -12.48
N GLY A 62 6.18 13.42 -13.18
CA GLY A 62 7.29 12.55 -13.56
C GLY A 62 7.94 11.87 -12.36
N VAL A 63 8.22 12.64 -11.31
CA VAL A 63 8.77 12.12 -10.04
C VAL A 63 7.86 11.06 -9.42
N ILE A 64 6.55 11.33 -9.32
CA ILE A 64 5.60 10.38 -8.71
C ILE A 64 5.50 9.09 -9.53
N VAL A 65 5.41 9.19 -10.86
CA VAL A 65 5.32 8.01 -11.75
C VAL A 65 6.60 7.18 -11.71
N LEU A 66 7.78 7.82 -11.75
CA LEU A 66 9.06 7.12 -11.62
C LEU A 66 9.17 6.42 -10.27
N SER A 67 8.82 7.13 -9.19
CA SER A 67 8.83 6.57 -7.84
C SER A 67 7.89 5.36 -7.73
N LEU A 68 6.70 5.44 -8.35
CA LEU A 68 5.75 4.33 -8.39
C LEU A 68 6.36 3.10 -9.10
N ALA A 69 7.06 3.30 -10.21
CA ALA A 69 7.76 2.22 -10.92
C ALA A 69 8.86 1.58 -10.05
N ILE A 70 9.61 2.37 -9.29
CA ILE A 70 10.64 1.87 -8.35
C ILE A 70 9.99 1.03 -7.24
N GLY A 71 8.91 1.53 -6.62
CA GLY A 71 8.17 0.80 -5.59
C GLY A 71 7.54 -0.49 -6.11
N PHE A 72 6.97 -0.45 -7.32
CA PHE A 72 6.45 -1.64 -8.00
C PHE A 72 7.54 -2.69 -8.26
N GLY A 73 8.69 -2.26 -8.78
CA GLY A 73 9.84 -3.16 -8.98
C GLY A 73 10.32 -3.79 -7.67
N ALA A 74 10.36 -3.02 -6.58
CA ALA A 74 10.68 -3.55 -5.26
C ALA A 74 9.67 -4.60 -4.77
N ALA A 75 8.37 -4.35 -4.93
CA ALA A 75 7.33 -5.32 -4.58
C ALA A 75 7.50 -6.63 -5.39
N MET A 76 7.79 -6.54 -6.69
CA MET A 76 8.06 -7.72 -7.52
C MET A 76 9.28 -8.50 -7.05
N LEU A 77 10.38 -7.81 -6.74
CA LEU A 77 11.60 -8.46 -6.24
C LEU A 77 11.37 -9.14 -4.89
N ILE A 78 10.62 -8.51 -3.98
CA ILE A 78 10.23 -9.12 -2.71
C ILE A 78 9.36 -10.35 -2.94
N SER A 79 8.38 -10.26 -3.85
CA SER A 79 7.54 -11.40 -4.19
C SER A 79 8.36 -12.58 -4.74
N LEU A 80 9.33 -12.32 -5.62
CA LEU A 80 10.23 -13.36 -6.13
C LEU A 80 11.12 -13.93 -5.03
N ALA A 81 11.65 -13.09 -4.14
CA ALA A 81 12.47 -13.53 -3.02
C ALA A 81 11.68 -14.47 -2.09
N VAL A 82 10.42 -14.14 -1.77
CA VAL A 82 9.53 -15.00 -0.99
C VAL A 82 9.33 -16.35 -1.65
N VAL A 83 9.05 -16.38 -2.96
CA VAL A 83 8.88 -17.63 -3.71
C VAL A 83 10.14 -18.48 -3.67
N PHE A 84 11.31 -17.88 -3.90
CA PHE A 84 12.58 -18.61 -3.85
C PHE A 84 12.91 -19.14 -2.45
N LEU A 85 12.66 -18.37 -1.40
CA LEU A 85 12.79 -18.83 -0.02
C LEU A 85 11.88 -20.04 0.25
N SER A 86 10.64 -20.01 -0.23
CA SER A 86 9.72 -21.16 -0.11
C SER A 86 10.26 -22.41 -0.83
N THR A 87 10.88 -22.26 -2.01
CA THR A 87 11.50 -23.41 -2.71
C THR A 87 12.71 -23.99 -1.98
N ALA A 88 13.38 -23.18 -1.16
CA ALA A 88 14.51 -23.59 -0.32
C ALA A 88 14.08 -24.16 1.05
N GLY A 89 12.77 -24.32 1.30
CA GLY A 89 12.23 -24.81 2.57
C GLY A 89 12.14 -23.76 3.67
N VAL A 90 12.36 -22.47 3.36
CA VAL A 90 12.21 -21.38 4.32
C VAL A 90 10.76 -20.88 4.30
N VAL A 91 10.07 -20.99 5.45
CA VAL A 91 8.71 -20.47 5.62
C VAL A 91 8.78 -18.98 5.95
N VAL A 92 8.21 -18.14 5.08
CA VAL A 92 8.05 -16.71 5.33
C VAL A 92 6.64 -16.47 5.90
N PRO A 93 6.50 -16.04 7.16
CA PRO A 93 5.19 -15.70 7.71
C PRO A 93 4.62 -14.48 7.00
N GLN A 94 3.33 -14.53 6.66
CA GLN A 94 2.58 -13.38 6.13
C GLN A 94 3.26 -12.73 4.90
N PRO A 95 3.56 -13.51 3.84
CA PRO A 95 4.35 -13.05 2.70
C PRO A 95 3.76 -11.83 1.97
N GLU A 96 2.43 -11.73 1.94
CA GLU A 96 1.69 -10.64 1.31
C GLU A 96 2.00 -9.30 1.97
N TRP A 97 2.19 -9.30 3.30
CA TRP A 97 2.53 -8.10 4.06
C TRP A 97 3.94 -7.60 3.74
N TRP A 98 4.90 -8.50 3.52
CA TRP A 98 6.25 -8.11 3.12
C TRP A 98 6.26 -7.45 1.75
N VAL A 99 5.52 -8.00 0.79
CA VAL A 99 5.36 -7.41 -0.55
C VAL A 99 4.72 -6.03 -0.45
N PHE A 100 3.63 -5.90 0.30
CA PHE A 100 2.91 -4.64 0.47
C PHE A 100 3.76 -3.57 1.16
N ILE A 101 4.30 -3.88 2.35
CA ILE A 101 5.08 -2.93 3.15
C ILE A 101 6.35 -2.53 2.41
N GLY A 102 7.08 -3.48 1.83
CA GLY A 102 8.32 -3.21 1.15
C GLY A 102 8.14 -2.37 -0.11
N GLY A 103 7.13 -2.68 -0.93
CA GLY A 103 6.77 -1.86 -2.09
C GLY A 103 6.39 -0.44 -1.71
N MET A 104 5.53 -0.27 -0.70
CA MET A 104 5.08 1.05 -0.22
C MET A 104 6.21 1.86 0.41
N ALA A 105 7.08 1.22 1.20
CA ALA A 105 8.22 1.88 1.82
C ALA A 105 9.22 2.37 0.77
N VAL A 106 9.57 1.53 -0.21
CA VAL A 106 10.47 1.92 -1.30
C VAL A 106 9.85 3.02 -2.16
N TRP A 107 8.55 2.94 -2.45
CA TRP A 107 7.83 4.01 -3.15
C TRP A 107 7.93 5.33 -2.39
N GLY A 108 7.58 5.37 -1.11
CA GLY A 108 7.64 6.57 -0.28
C GLY A 108 9.04 7.18 -0.18
N VAL A 109 10.06 6.35 0.04
CA VAL A 109 11.46 6.79 0.08
C VAL A 109 11.91 7.34 -1.28
N SER A 110 11.54 6.67 -2.37
CA SER A 110 11.94 7.08 -3.72
C SER A 110 11.36 8.45 -4.11
N ILE A 111 10.14 8.79 -3.67
CA ILE A 111 9.58 10.15 -3.85
C ILE A 111 10.52 11.19 -3.25
N GLY A 112 10.96 11.01 -2.00
CA GLY A 112 11.86 11.95 -1.33
C GLY A 112 13.22 12.07 -2.02
N VAL A 113 13.83 10.94 -2.36
CA VAL A 113 15.16 10.89 -3.00
C VAL A 113 15.13 11.51 -4.40
N VAL A 114 14.14 11.15 -5.23
CA VAL A 114 14.03 11.65 -6.60
C VAL A 114 13.67 13.13 -6.60
N SER A 115 12.77 13.58 -5.72
CA SER A 115 12.43 15.01 -5.58
C SER A 115 13.64 15.87 -5.20
N PHE A 116 14.47 15.39 -4.27
CA PHE A 116 15.70 16.08 -3.87
C PHE A 116 16.72 16.18 -5.01
N ARG A 117 16.81 15.15 -5.85
CA ARG A 117 17.71 15.16 -7.01
C ARG A 117 17.20 16.06 -8.14
N ALA A 118 15.89 16.21 -8.29
CA ALA A 118 15.29 17.04 -9.33
C ALA A 118 15.40 18.55 -9.05
N THR A 119 15.73 18.94 -7.82
CA THR A 119 15.87 20.34 -7.37
C THR A 119 17.32 20.82 -7.29
N ARG A 120 18.29 19.93 -7.55
CA ARG A 120 19.71 20.27 -7.72
C ARG A 120 20.05 20.43 -9.18
#